data_AF-A0A9P5SVF4-F1
#
_entry.id   AF-A0A9P5SVF4-F1
#
_cell.length_a   1.000
_cell.length_b   1.000
_cell.length_c   1.000
_cell.angle_alpha   90.00
_cell.angle_beta   90.00
_cell.angle_gamma   90.00
#
_symmetry.space_group_name_H-M   'P 1'
#
loop_
_entity.id
_entity.type
_entity.pdbx_description
1 polymer ?
#
loop_
_entity_poly.entity_id
_entity_poly.type
_entity_poly.pdbx_seq_one_letter_code
_entity_poly.pdbx_strand_id
1 'polypeptide(L)'
;MSATQEFYANFSDLLRQVNSSIEDIDILQSPGDNAAPFFAAGTRCHQHTGLTRLTAPIEQVFKTDQQFSDAPSLFVHFPNLTTWITQKWTSGGAIDIPYKVIRTEIIKYCPSLKKLWTETPAPMTTRMLSEVFDDLTTVCILTEQFSIEMVMAILNHQESLNAVYTFNGHDNLYDSGDIPEVKNIQLETNGWIIQSIPRRCPELTKLKFPLYEMSMDDIEKAKWKCRDLEELYIRIRGLNTKEKIDRAIQLWKYGRIIIKKIQVNGEQALASSSLQLSSVLSPGDGSIEARVARHLLKFKKLREVWLGWRIEKVA
;
A
#
# COMPACT_ATOMS: atom_id res chain seq x y z
N MET A 1 -27.64 -6.09 -29.38
CA MET A 1 -27.35 -4.95 -28.47
C MET A 1 -26.28 -4.11 -29.13
N SER A 2 -26.42 -2.78 -29.12
CA SER A 2 -25.35 -1.91 -29.59
C SER A 2 -24.22 -1.89 -28.56
N ALA A 3 -22.97 -1.68 -29.00
CA ALA A 3 -21.80 -1.57 -28.11
C ALA A 3 -21.99 -0.49 -27.03
N THR A 4 -22.78 0.55 -27.33
CA THR A 4 -23.16 1.61 -26.39
C THR A 4 -24.14 1.11 -25.31
N GLN A 5 -25.13 0.27 -25.65
CA GLN A 5 -26.04 -0.33 -24.66
C GLN A 5 -25.30 -1.33 -23.75
N GLU A 6 -24.33 -2.05 -24.31
CA GLU A 6 -23.45 -2.94 -23.54
C GLU A 6 -22.51 -2.15 -22.62
N PHE A 7 -21.99 -1.00 -23.08
CA PHE A 7 -21.23 -0.07 -22.24
C PHE A 7 -22.08 0.48 -21.08
N TYR A 8 -23.33 0.92 -21.31
CA TYR A 8 -24.18 1.41 -20.22
C TYR A 8 -24.62 0.30 -19.26
N ALA A 9 -24.82 -0.94 -19.74
CA ALA A 9 -25.06 -2.08 -18.88
C ALA A 9 -23.83 -2.40 -18.02
N ASN A 10 -22.63 -2.42 -18.63
CA ASN A 10 -21.37 -2.65 -17.93
C ASN A 10 -20.97 -1.50 -17.00
N PHE A 11 -21.29 -0.25 -17.36
CA PHE A 11 -21.08 0.93 -16.52
C PHE A 11 -22.10 0.96 -15.38
N SER A 12 -23.35 0.57 -15.61
CA SER A 12 -24.34 0.37 -14.55
C SER A 12 -23.94 -0.77 -13.62
N ASP A 13 -23.32 -1.83 -14.12
CA ASP A 13 -22.82 -2.95 -13.31
C ASP A 13 -21.51 -2.60 -12.58
N LEU A 14 -20.64 -1.78 -13.18
CA LEU A 14 -19.48 -1.16 -12.54
C LEU A 14 -19.94 -0.22 -11.42
N LEU A 15 -20.94 0.62 -11.68
CA LEU A 15 -21.59 1.46 -10.68
C LEU A 15 -22.26 0.60 -9.60
N ARG A 16 -22.91 -0.52 -9.93
CA ARG A 16 -23.46 -1.46 -8.93
C ARG A 16 -22.38 -2.14 -8.08
N GLN A 17 -21.23 -2.50 -8.66
CA GLN A 17 -20.09 -3.04 -7.91
C GLN A 17 -19.43 -1.98 -7.02
N VAL A 18 -19.42 -0.72 -7.46
CA VAL A 18 -19.00 0.43 -6.63
C VAL A 18 -20.05 0.73 -5.54
N ASN A 19 -21.34 0.53 -5.84
CA ASN A 19 -22.46 0.80 -4.94
C ASN A 19 -22.67 -0.29 -3.87
N SER A 20 -22.17 -1.52 -4.03
CA SER A 20 -22.24 -2.53 -2.96
C SER A 20 -21.39 -2.17 -1.71
N SER A 21 -20.61 -1.08 -1.78
CA SER A 21 -19.85 -0.50 -0.67
C SER A 21 -20.38 0.86 -0.18
N ILE A 22 -21.53 1.32 -0.67
CA ILE A 22 -22.12 2.63 -0.34
C ILE A 22 -23.63 2.45 -0.15
N GLU A 23 -24.16 2.73 1.05
CA GLU A 23 -25.61 2.74 1.32
C GLU A 23 -26.33 3.79 0.44
N ASP A 24 -27.34 3.30 -0.29
CA ASP A 24 -28.46 3.95 -1.00
C ASP A 24 -28.23 5.20 -1.85
N ILE A 25 -28.27 5.01 -3.19
CA ILE A 25 -28.79 6.00 -4.16
C ILE A 25 -29.58 5.29 -5.26
N ASP A 26 -30.86 5.67 -5.41
CA ASP A 26 -31.72 5.31 -6.56
C ASP A 26 -31.26 6.04 -7.83
N ILE A 27 -30.91 5.29 -8.89
CA ILE A 27 -30.73 5.85 -10.24
C ILE A 27 -31.88 5.36 -11.13
N LEU A 28 -32.61 6.36 -11.63
CA LEU A 28 -33.79 6.30 -12.48
C LEU A 28 -33.68 5.33 -13.67
N GLN A 29 -34.75 4.56 -13.89
CA GLN A 29 -34.96 3.73 -15.08
C GLN A 29 -35.54 4.53 -16.28
N SER A 30 -34.89 4.36 -17.45
CA SER A 30 -35.43 4.32 -18.84
C SER A 30 -35.97 5.61 -19.49
N PRO A 31 -36.30 5.68 -20.82
CA PRO A 31 -36.10 4.73 -21.95
C PRO A 31 -35.58 5.38 -23.27
N GLY A 32 -35.33 4.56 -24.31
CA GLY A 32 -35.60 4.94 -25.72
C GLY A 32 -34.43 4.92 -26.71
N ASP A 33 -34.50 3.99 -27.68
CA ASP A 33 -33.62 3.87 -28.85
C ASP A 33 -33.65 5.13 -29.73
N ASN A 34 -32.55 5.89 -29.76
CA ASN A 34 -32.12 6.75 -30.88
C ASN A 34 -30.72 7.32 -30.57
N ALA A 35 -29.66 6.55 -30.87
CA ALA A 35 -28.27 6.93 -30.63
C ALA A 35 -27.72 7.79 -31.79
N ALA A 36 -27.95 9.10 -31.72
CA ALA A 36 -27.07 10.08 -32.37
C ALA A 36 -25.86 10.35 -31.43
N PRO A 37 -24.66 10.63 -31.96
CA PRO A 37 -23.47 10.87 -31.14
C PRO A 37 -23.67 12.12 -30.27
N PHE A 38 -23.86 11.90 -28.97
CA PHE A 38 -24.35 12.89 -28.00
C PHE A 38 -23.31 13.90 -27.50
N PHE A 39 -22.12 13.94 -28.11
CA PHE A 39 -21.06 14.88 -27.73
C PHE A 39 -21.06 16.09 -28.66
N ALA A 40 -22.16 16.86 -28.66
CA ALA A 40 -22.11 18.23 -29.15
C ALA A 40 -21.13 19.04 -28.27
N ALA A 41 -20.29 19.85 -28.89
CA ALA A 41 -19.36 20.76 -28.22
C ALA A 41 -20.15 21.67 -27.25
N GLY A 42 -20.16 21.32 -25.95
CA GLY A 42 -20.89 22.06 -24.93
C GLY A 42 -21.59 21.21 -23.86
N THR A 43 -21.76 19.89 -24.07
CA THR A 43 -22.35 19.03 -23.04
C THR A 43 -21.36 18.85 -21.88
N ARG A 44 -21.67 19.43 -20.72
CA ARG A 44 -20.89 19.22 -19.49
C ARG A 44 -20.98 17.75 -19.09
N CYS A 45 -19.83 17.09 -18.93
CA CYS A 45 -19.78 15.75 -18.36
C CYS A 45 -20.41 15.78 -16.96
N HIS A 46 -21.27 14.79 -16.66
CA HIS A 46 -21.81 14.63 -15.31
C HIS A 46 -20.67 14.35 -14.32
N GLN A 47 -20.63 15.04 -13.17
CA GLN A 47 -19.58 14.86 -12.17
C GLN A 47 -20.16 14.31 -10.87
N HIS A 48 -19.56 13.24 -10.37
CA HIS A 48 -19.91 12.62 -9.09
C HIS A 48 -18.89 13.00 -8.01
N THR A 49 -19.23 14.02 -7.21
CA THR A 49 -18.32 14.59 -6.20
C THR A 49 -18.18 13.72 -4.93
N GLY A 50 -19.08 12.76 -4.69
CA GLY A 50 -19.01 11.88 -3.52
C GLY A 50 -18.03 10.72 -3.63
N LEU A 51 -17.55 10.41 -4.85
CA LEU A 51 -16.72 9.23 -5.08
C LEU A 51 -15.24 9.57 -4.85
N THR A 52 -14.62 8.90 -3.88
CA THR A 52 -13.21 9.12 -3.52
C THR A 52 -12.31 7.93 -3.86
N ARG A 53 -12.87 6.82 -4.32
CA ARG A 53 -12.19 5.57 -4.66
C ARG A 53 -12.72 4.97 -5.96
N LEU A 54 -11.82 4.65 -6.88
CA LEU A 54 -12.13 4.01 -8.16
C LEU A 54 -11.37 2.68 -8.26
N THR A 55 -12.08 1.61 -8.59
CA THR A 55 -11.49 0.32 -8.93
C THR A 55 -11.79 0.05 -10.39
N ALA A 56 -10.75 0.12 -11.24
CA ALA A 56 -10.89 -0.13 -12.67
C ALA A 56 -9.50 -0.40 -13.30
N PRO A 57 -9.41 -1.34 -14.27
CA PRO A 57 -8.23 -1.47 -15.13
C PRO A 57 -7.90 -0.15 -15.84
N ILE A 58 -6.62 0.07 -16.15
CA ILE A 58 -6.17 1.30 -16.81
C ILE A 58 -6.86 1.48 -18.16
N GLU A 59 -7.11 0.39 -18.89
CA GLU A 59 -7.76 0.43 -20.19
C GLU A 59 -9.20 0.92 -20.07
N GLN A 60 -9.94 0.51 -19.04
CA GLN A 60 -11.32 0.98 -18.86
C GLN A 60 -11.38 2.46 -18.49
N VAL A 61 -10.37 2.97 -17.79
CA VAL A 61 -10.29 4.40 -17.44
C VAL A 61 -10.05 5.27 -18.67
N PHE A 62 -9.21 4.82 -19.61
CA PHE A 62 -8.74 5.64 -20.74
C PHE A 62 -9.27 5.22 -22.12
N LYS A 63 -9.90 4.05 -22.23
CA LYS A 63 -10.54 3.53 -23.45
C LYS A 63 -11.99 3.15 -23.14
N THR A 64 -12.74 4.16 -22.70
CA THR A 64 -14.14 4.03 -22.29
C THR A 64 -15.02 3.53 -23.43
N ASP A 65 -14.75 3.96 -24.66
CA ASP A 65 -15.42 3.45 -25.85
C ASP A 65 -14.39 3.06 -26.92
N GLN A 66 -14.38 1.78 -27.33
CA GLN A 66 -13.48 1.29 -28.38
C GLN A 66 -13.73 1.97 -29.73
N GLN A 67 -14.91 2.57 -29.93
CA GLN A 67 -15.29 3.26 -31.15
C GLN A 67 -14.82 4.71 -31.19
N PHE A 68 -14.51 5.32 -30.04
CA PHE A 68 -14.11 6.72 -29.94
C PHE A 68 -12.75 6.85 -29.25
N SER A 69 -11.69 6.97 -30.05
CA SER A 69 -10.33 7.23 -29.56
C SER A 69 -10.21 8.51 -28.72
N ASP A 70 -11.14 9.46 -28.94
CA ASP A 70 -11.11 10.79 -28.36
C ASP A 70 -12.05 10.94 -27.16
N ALA A 71 -12.66 9.84 -26.69
CA ALA A 71 -13.50 9.87 -25.52
C ALA A 71 -12.68 10.30 -24.28
N PRO A 72 -13.23 11.18 -23.41
CA PRO A 72 -12.53 11.58 -22.20
C PRO A 72 -12.35 10.38 -21.27
N SER A 73 -11.30 10.41 -20.44
CA SER A 73 -11.11 9.37 -19.43
C SER A 73 -12.22 9.41 -18.38
N LEU A 74 -12.42 8.29 -17.68
CA LEU A 74 -13.38 8.22 -16.57
C LEU A 74 -13.09 9.24 -15.45
N PHE A 75 -11.85 9.72 -15.34
CA PHE A 75 -11.46 10.70 -14.32
C PHE A 75 -12.24 12.01 -14.41
N VAL A 76 -12.72 12.43 -15.59
CA VAL A 76 -13.53 13.65 -15.76
C VAL A 76 -14.79 13.64 -14.87
N HIS A 77 -15.28 12.45 -14.52
CA HIS A 77 -16.48 12.24 -13.73
C HIS A 77 -16.22 12.23 -12.21
N PHE A 78 -14.97 12.13 -11.74
CA PHE A 78 -14.63 11.88 -10.33
C PHE A 78 -13.61 12.89 -9.77
N PRO A 79 -13.98 14.18 -9.64
CA PRO A 79 -13.01 15.23 -9.27
C PRO A 79 -12.40 15.08 -7.87
N ASN A 80 -13.09 14.40 -6.95
CA ASN A 80 -12.64 14.17 -5.57
C ASN A 80 -11.96 12.80 -5.38
N LEU A 81 -11.55 12.16 -6.47
CA LEU A 81 -10.88 10.87 -6.41
C LEU A 81 -9.54 11.00 -5.65
N THR A 82 -9.38 10.17 -4.62
CA THR A 82 -8.16 10.13 -3.78
C THR A 82 -7.40 8.81 -3.92
N THR A 83 -8.11 7.75 -4.30
CA THR A 83 -7.59 6.38 -4.39
C THR A 83 -7.97 5.76 -5.71
N TRP A 84 -6.98 5.17 -6.39
CA TRP A 84 -7.19 4.39 -7.60
C TRP A 84 -6.61 3.00 -7.44
N ILE A 85 -7.44 2.00 -7.75
CA ILE A 85 -7.12 0.58 -7.68
C ILE A 85 -7.16 0.03 -9.10
N THR A 86 -5.98 -0.25 -9.65
CA THR A 86 -5.87 -0.89 -10.96
C THR A 86 -5.92 -2.40 -10.80
N GLN A 87 -6.82 -3.03 -11.54
CA GLN A 87 -6.94 -4.48 -11.58
C GLN A 87 -6.04 -5.06 -12.67
N LYS A 88 -5.80 -6.37 -12.59
CA LYS A 88 -5.05 -7.09 -13.61
C LYS A 88 -5.66 -6.88 -14.98
N TRP A 89 -4.77 -6.68 -15.95
CA TRP A 89 -5.10 -6.66 -17.35
C TRP A 89 -5.84 -7.94 -17.78
N THR A 90 -7.04 -7.82 -18.37
CA THR A 90 -7.80 -8.97 -18.91
C THR A 90 -7.62 -9.26 -20.40
N SER A 91 -7.45 -8.24 -21.27
CA SER A 91 -7.40 -8.42 -22.74
C SER A 91 -6.07 -8.89 -23.37
N GLY A 92 -5.04 -9.25 -22.59
CA GLY A 92 -3.76 -9.83 -23.07
C GLY A 92 -2.89 -8.97 -23.99
N GLY A 93 -3.33 -7.77 -24.39
CA GLY A 93 -2.57 -6.83 -25.22
C GLY A 93 -1.47 -6.08 -24.45
N ALA A 94 -0.75 -5.18 -25.13
CA ALA A 94 0.23 -4.24 -24.53
C ALA A 94 -0.40 -2.85 -24.32
N ILE A 95 -0.15 -2.17 -23.16
CA ILE A 95 -0.95 -1.02 -22.69
C ILE A 95 -0.49 0.12 -23.56
N ASP A 96 -1.24 0.36 -24.63
CA ASP A 96 -0.97 1.47 -25.52
C ASP A 96 -1.67 2.73 -25.03
N ILE A 97 -1.38 3.11 -23.79
CA ILE A 97 -1.82 4.36 -23.18
C ILE A 97 -0.56 5.11 -22.75
N PRO A 98 -0.17 6.20 -23.44
CA PRO A 98 1.00 6.96 -23.08
C PRO A 98 0.86 7.52 -21.66
N TYR A 99 1.85 7.27 -20.80
CA TYR A 99 1.84 7.74 -19.40
C TYR A 99 1.69 9.27 -19.27
N LYS A 100 2.14 10.04 -20.27
CA LYS A 100 1.93 11.50 -20.33
C LYS A 100 0.45 11.87 -20.38
N VAL A 101 -0.37 11.06 -21.06
CA VAL A 101 -1.83 11.23 -21.09
C VAL A 101 -2.41 10.96 -19.70
N ILE A 102 -1.99 9.85 -19.07
CA ILE A 102 -2.42 9.50 -17.70
C ILE A 102 -2.11 10.63 -16.72
N ARG A 103 -0.88 11.16 -16.76
CA ARG A 103 -0.45 12.30 -15.93
C ARG A 103 -1.32 13.52 -16.17
N THR A 104 -1.52 13.89 -17.44
CA THR A 104 -2.29 15.08 -17.82
C THR A 104 -3.73 14.99 -17.31
N GLU A 105 -4.34 13.83 -17.46
CA GLU A 105 -5.72 13.57 -17.02
C GLU A 105 -5.84 13.57 -15.49
N ILE A 106 -4.89 12.98 -14.76
CA ILE A 106 -4.86 13.03 -13.28
C ILE A 106 -4.70 14.46 -12.79
N ILE A 107 -3.74 15.24 -13.32
CA ILE A 107 -3.54 16.63 -12.92
C ILE A 107 -4.80 17.46 -13.21
N LYS A 108 -5.43 17.23 -14.37
CA LYS A 108 -6.57 18.01 -14.82
C LYS A 108 -7.85 17.69 -14.05
N TYR A 109 -8.12 16.41 -13.81
CA TYR A 109 -9.42 15.96 -13.31
C TYR A 109 -9.37 15.40 -11.89
N CYS A 110 -8.28 14.79 -11.45
CA CYS A 110 -8.16 14.16 -10.13
C CYS A 110 -6.89 14.59 -9.37
N PRO A 111 -6.67 15.90 -9.13
CA PRO A 111 -5.43 16.38 -8.49
C PRO A 111 -5.24 15.89 -7.05
N SER A 112 -6.31 15.40 -6.41
CA SER A 112 -6.29 14.81 -5.06
C SER A 112 -5.92 13.32 -5.04
N LEU A 113 -5.66 12.71 -6.20
CA LEU A 113 -5.34 11.30 -6.32
C LEU A 113 -3.92 11.02 -5.81
N LYS A 114 -3.83 10.52 -4.57
CA LYS A 114 -2.55 10.31 -3.87
C LYS A 114 -2.33 8.87 -3.40
N LYS A 115 -3.24 7.95 -3.73
CA LYS A 115 -3.15 6.54 -3.33
C LYS A 115 -3.32 5.64 -4.54
N LEU A 116 -2.34 4.78 -4.77
CA LEU A 116 -2.33 3.82 -5.88
C LEU A 116 -2.26 2.41 -5.34
N TRP A 117 -3.23 1.58 -5.72
CA TRP A 117 -3.17 0.13 -5.53
C TRP A 117 -3.14 -0.50 -6.91
N THR A 118 -2.22 -1.42 -7.16
CA THR A 118 -1.97 -1.87 -8.53
C THR A 118 -1.61 -3.33 -8.64
N GLU A 119 -2.33 -3.99 -9.56
CA GLU A 119 -2.01 -5.29 -10.13
C GLU A 119 -1.43 -5.15 -11.56
N THR A 120 -1.18 -3.92 -12.00
CA THR A 120 -0.63 -3.64 -13.34
C THR A 120 0.81 -4.12 -13.45
N PRO A 121 1.22 -4.73 -14.58
CA PRO A 121 2.58 -5.23 -14.78
C PRO A 121 3.70 -4.27 -14.34
N ALA A 122 4.78 -4.83 -13.77
CA ALA A 122 5.86 -4.08 -13.14
C ALA A 122 6.44 -2.92 -13.99
N PRO A 123 6.68 -3.04 -15.32
CA PRO A 123 7.20 -1.94 -16.12
C PRO A 123 6.27 -0.72 -16.15
N MET A 124 4.96 -0.96 -16.24
CA MET A 124 3.96 0.11 -16.25
C MET A 124 3.84 0.75 -14.87
N THR A 125 3.73 -0.07 -13.82
CA THR A 125 3.67 0.44 -12.44
C THR A 125 4.90 1.28 -12.10
N THR A 126 6.10 0.85 -12.50
CA THR A 126 7.35 1.61 -12.30
C THR A 126 7.28 2.99 -12.97
N ARG A 127 6.79 3.06 -14.21
CA ARG A 127 6.61 4.33 -14.94
C ARG A 127 5.53 5.20 -14.32
N MET A 128 4.42 4.62 -13.86
CA MET A 128 3.38 5.38 -13.16
C MET A 128 3.96 6.05 -11.91
N LEU A 129 4.68 5.29 -11.09
CA LEU A 129 5.34 5.83 -9.90
C LEU A 129 6.41 6.88 -10.23
N SER A 130 7.13 6.73 -11.34
CA SER A 130 8.23 7.65 -11.68
C SER A 130 7.80 8.92 -12.42
N GLU A 131 6.75 8.84 -13.24
CA GLU A 131 6.45 9.87 -14.24
C GLU A 131 5.01 10.40 -14.16
N VAL A 132 4.08 9.69 -13.53
CA VAL A 132 2.66 10.05 -13.50
C VAL A 132 2.27 10.78 -12.22
N PHE A 133 2.69 10.27 -11.07
CA PHE A 133 2.36 10.90 -9.79
C PHE A 133 3.51 11.77 -9.29
N ASP A 134 3.17 12.86 -8.61
CA ASP A 134 4.15 13.77 -8.00
C ASP A 134 4.25 13.58 -6.46
N ASP A 135 3.13 13.38 -5.76
CA ASP A 135 3.07 13.30 -4.29
C ASP A 135 2.27 12.07 -3.79
N LEU A 136 2.70 10.86 -4.14
CA LEU A 136 2.02 9.67 -3.62
C LEU A 136 2.18 9.56 -2.12
N THR A 137 1.05 9.35 -1.45
CA THR A 137 1.01 9.07 -0.02
C THR A 137 0.98 7.58 0.25
N THR A 138 0.28 6.81 -0.58
CA THR A 138 0.12 5.36 -0.38
C THR A 138 0.34 4.60 -1.67
N VAL A 139 1.12 3.52 -1.59
CA VAL A 139 1.31 2.58 -2.70
C VAL A 139 1.10 1.13 -2.23
N CYS A 140 0.30 0.37 -2.96
CA CYS A 140 0.05 -1.05 -2.75
C CYS A 140 0.34 -1.82 -4.04
N ILE A 141 1.31 -2.73 -4.03
CA ILE A 141 1.80 -3.43 -5.23
C ILE A 141 1.68 -4.93 -5.06
N LEU A 142 1.34 -5.64 -6.13
CA LEU A 142 1.37 -7.10 -6.11
C LEU A 142 2.81 -7.59 -5.87
N THR A 143 2.99 -8.48 -4.89
CA THR A 143 4.30 -8.96 -4.42
C THR A 143 5.14 -9.51 -5.58
N GLU A 144 4.51 -10.22 -6.51
CA GLU A 144 5.18 -10.81 -7.69
C GLU A 144 5.76 -9.75 -8.65
N GLN A 145 5.30 -8.50 -8.56
CA GLN A 145 5.72 -7.38 -9.41
C GLN A 145 6.74 -6.47 -8.73
N PHE A 146 7.06 -6.70 -7.46
CA PHE A 146 7.99 -5.86 -6.74
C PHE A 146 9.42 -6.12 -7.22
N SER A 147 10.13 -5.06 -7.63
CA SER A 147 11.50 -5.13 -8.14
C SER A 147 12.38 -4.02 -7.56
N ILE A 148 13.66 -4.02 -7.92
CA ILE A 148 14.61 -2.97 -7.54
C ILE A 148 14.19 -1.62 -8.13
N GLU A 149 13.81 -1.60 -9.40
CA GLU A 149 13.31 -0.42 -10.10
C GLU A 149 12.05 0.12 -9.44
N MET A 150 11.18 -0.77 -8.95
CA MET A 150 10.00 -0.40 -8.19
C MET A 150 10.36 0.34 -6.91
N VAL A 151 11.35 -0.15 -6.15
CA VAL A 151 11.83 0.53 -4.94
C VAL A 151 12.37 1.92 -5.28
N MET A 152 13.17 2.04 -6.34
CA MET A 152 13.69 3.34 -6.78
C MET A 152 12.57 4.30 -7.18
N ALA A 153 11.54 3.80 -7.87
CA ALA A 153 10.38 4.59 -8.24
C ALA A 153 9.55 5.03 -7.02
N ILE A 154 9.38 4.17 -6.02
CA ILE A 154 8.74 4.50 -4.73
C ILE A 154 9.51 5.61 -4.01
N LEU A 155 10.85 5.56 -4.04
CA LEU A 155 11.70 6.55 -3.37
C LEU A 155 11.62 7.95 -3.99
N ASN A 156 11.09 8.11 -5.20
CA ASN A 156 10.79 9.43 -5.75
C ASN A 156 9.73 10.19 -4.91
N HIS A 157 8.93 9.45 -4.11
CA HIS A 157 7.88 9.98 -3.24
C HIS A 157 8.30 10.06 -1.77
N GLN A 158 9.61 10.02 -1.47
CA GLN A 158 10.09 9.85 -0.09
C GLN A 158 9.55 10.88 0.91
N GLU A 159 9.25 12.11 0.48
CA GLU A 159 8.75 13.19 1.36
C GLU A 159 7.24 13.07 1.64
N SER A 160 6.44 12.51 0.74
CA SER A 160 4.98 12.40 0.87
C SER A 160 4.50 11.01 1.33
N LEU A 161 5.33 9.99 1.16
CA LEU A 161 4.94 8.60 1.32
C LEU A 161 4.71 8.22 2.79
N ASN A 162 3.46 7.90 3.11
CA ASN A 162 3.02 7.46 4.44
C ASN A 162 2.84 5.95 4.55
N ALA A 163 2.59 5.24 3.43
CA ALA A 163 2.27 3.83 3.48
C ALA A 163 2.77 3.08 2.24
N VAL A 164 3.44 1.96 2.48
CA VAL A 164 3.88 1.02 1.43
C VAL A 164 3.43 -0.37 1.78
N TYR A 165 2.75 -1.01 0.84
CA TYR A 165 2.24 -2.36 1.00
C TYR A 165 2.62 -3.22 -0.19
N THR A 166 2.85 -4.50 0.09
CA THR A 166 2.71 -5.55 -0.92
C THR A 166 1.60 -6.51 -0.52
N PHE A 167 0.86 -7.00 -1.52
CA PHE A 167 -0.18 -8.01 -1.36
C PHE A 167 0.11 -9.18 -2.31
N ASN A 168 -0.45 -10.35 -2.06
CA ASN A 168 -0.14 -11.58 -2.78
C ASN A 168 -1.32 -12.09 -3.63
N GLY A 169 -2.33 -11.24 -3.88
CA GLY A 169 -3.57 -11.60 -4.60
C GLY A 169 -4.46 -12.64 -3.89
N HIS A 170 -3.99 -13.21 -2.78
CA HIS A 170 -4.63 -14.26 -2.01
C HIS A 170 -4.59 -13.86 -0.52
N ASP A 171 -5.62 -13.16 -0.07
CA ASP A 171 -5.67 -12.39 1.20
C ASP A 171 -5.47 -13.18 2.51
N ASN A 172 -5.19 -14.48 2.46
CA ASN A 172 -5.16 -15.34 3.65
C ASN A 172 -3.77 -15.50 4.28
N LEU A 173 -2.81 -14.62 3.97
CA LEU A 173 -1.43 -14.80 4.48
C LEU A 173 -1.34 -14.71 6.01
N TYR A 174 -2.23 -13.94 6.64
CA TYR A 174 -2.21 -13.71 8.08
C TYR A 174 -2.93 -14.80 8.89
N ASP A 175 -3.75 -15.62 8.22
CA ASP A 175 -4.62 -16.62 8.85
C ASP A 175 -4.16 -18.07 8.63
N SER A 176 -3.10 -18.29 7.85
CA SER A 176 -2.62 -19.63 7.49
C SER A 176 -2.14 -20.45 8.70
N GLY A 177 -1.85 -19.79 9.83
CA GLY A 177 -1.25 -20.42 10.99
C GLY A 177 0.22 -20.84 10.78
N ASP A 178 0.77 -20.68 9.58
CA ASP A 178 2.10 -21.09 9.17
C ASP A 178 2.98 -19.92 8.79
N ILE A 179 4.30 -20.13 8.87
CA ILE A 179 5.28 -19.15 8.44
C ILE A 179 5.39 -19.29 6.92
N PRO A 180 4.99 -18.28 6.13
CA PRO A 180 5.05 -18.39 4.68
C PRO A 180 6.48 -18.62 4.23
N GLU A 181 6.69 -19.34 3.13
CA GLU A 181 8.01 -19.44 2.50
C GLU A 181 8.39 -18.10 1.87
N VAL A 182 9.69 -17.75 1.86
CA VAL A 182 10.15 -16.57 1.12
C VAL A 182 10.14 -16.96 -0.36
N LYS A 183 9.35 -16.26 -1.18
CA LYS A 183 9.12 -16.66 -2.59
C LYS A 183 10.10 -16.03 -3.59
N ASN A 184 10.91 -15.05 -3.20
CA ASN A 184 11.66 -14.23 -4.15
C ASN A 184 13.16 -14.19 -3.84
N ILE A 185 13.89 -15.19 -4.37
CA ILE A 185 15.34 -15.36 -4.24
C ILE A 185 16.12 -14.12 -4.72
N GLN A 186 15.62 -13.42 -5.76
CA GLN A 186 16.29 -12.22 -6.28
C GLN A 186 16.25 -11.07 -5.28
N LEU A 187 15.16 -10.90 -4.55
CA LEU A 187 15.04 -9.89 -3.50
C LEU A 187 15.59 -10.37 -2.15
N GLU A 188 15.73 -11.67 -1.90
CA GLU A 188 16.44 -12.20 -0.73
C GLU A 188 17.91 -11.78 -0.71
N THR A 189 18.57 -11.82 -1.88
CA THR A 189 19.95 -11.32 -2.02
C THR A 189 20.03 -9.80 -1.88
N ASN A 190 18.92 -9.10 -2.13
CA ASN A 190 18.83 -7.64 -2.12
C ASN A 190 17.93 -7.09 -1.01
N GLY A 191 17.74 -7.80 0.10
CA GLY A 191 16.85 -7.34 1.19
C GLY A 191 17.22 -5.96 1.74
N TRP A 192 18.48 -5.56 1.60
CA TRP A 192 18.98 -4.22 1.89
C TRP A 192 18.27 -3.11 1.11
N ILE A 193 17.78 -3.40 -0.10
CA ILE A 193 17.13 -2.39 -0.95
C ILE A 193 15.76 -2.02 -0.42
N ILE A 194 14.98 -2.99 0.10
CA ILE A 194 13.67 -2.69 0.70
C ILE A 194 13.85 -1.81 1.94
N GLN A 195 14.95 -2.01 2.68
CA GLN A 195 15.29 -1.17 3.83
C GLN A 195 15.59 0.29 3.46
N SER A 196 15.85 0.60 2.18
CA SER A 196 16.03 1.98 1.74
C SER A 196 14.76 2.82 1.92
N ILE A 197 13.57 2.20 1.86
CA ILE A 197 12.27 2.87 2.03
C ILE A 197 12.15 3.50 3.43
N PRO A 198 12.16 2.74 4.55
CA PRO A 198 12.07 3.35 5.88
C PRO A 198 13.30 4.21 6.26
N ARG A 199 14.44 4.05 5.57
CA ARG A 199 15.61 4.93 5.74
C ARG A 199 15.48 6.28 5.05
N ARG A 200 14.60 6.41 4.04
CA ARG A 200 14.47 7.62 3.24
C ARG A 200 13.13 8.32 3.42
N CYS A 201 12.07 7.60 3.77
CA CYS A 201 10.73 8.16 3.97
C CYS A 201 10.46 8.51 5.45
N PRO A 202 10.58 9.78 5.88
CA PRO A 202 10.36 10.16 7.28
C PRO A 202 8.90 10.07 7.73
N GLU A 203 7.95 10.29 6.81
CA GLU A 203 6.50 10.31 7.07
C GLU A 203 5.84 8.93 7.04
N LEU A 204 6.64 7.87 6.84
CA LEU A 204 6.15 6.51 6.72
C LEU A 204 5.56 6.01 8.06
N THR A 205 4.25 5.76 8.06
CA THR A 205 3.50 5.21 9.20
C THR A 205 3.17 3.73 9.02
N LYS A 206 3.17 3.22 7.78
CA LYS A 206 2.80 1.82 7.51
C LYS A 206 3.77 1.18 6.52
N LEU A 207 4.32 0.03 6.89
CA LEU A 207 5.25 -0.73 6.08
C LEU A 207 4.86 -2.21 6.09
N LYS A 208 4.31 -2.73 5.00
CA LYS A 208 3.89 -4.14 4.89
C LYS A 208 4.54 -4.82 3.71
N PHE A 209 5.50 -5.68 4.01
CA PHE A 209 6.29 -6.50 3.10
C PHE A 209 6.30 -7.95 3.60
N PRO A 210 5.15 -8.62 3.67
CA PRO A 210 5.05 -9.86 4.45
C PRO A 210 5.79 -11.04 3.81
N LEU A 211 6.07 -10.98 2.51
CA LEU A 211 6.80 -12.01 1.77
C LEU A 211 8.28 -11.69 1.56
N TYR A 212 8.81 -10.68 2.24
CA TYR A 212 10.22 -10.28 2.14
C TYR A 212 10.94 -10.40 3.47
N GLU A 213 12.17 -10.91 3.40
CA GLU A 213 13.05 -11.06 4.56
C GLU A 213 14.08 -9.92 4.63
N MET A 214 14.20 -9.30 5.81
CA MET A 214 15.20 -8.29 6.10
C MET A 214 16.25 -8.84 7.08
N SER A 215 17.50 -8.42 6.90
CA SER A 215 18.58 -8.70 7.86
C SER A 215 18.64 -7.63 8.94
N MET A 216 18.68 -8.05 10.22
CA MET A 216 18.92 -7.13 11.34
C MET A 216 20.29 -6.48 11.29
N ASP A 217 21.30 -7.14 10.72
CA ASP A 217 22.63 -6.56 10.55
C ASP A 217 22.56 -5.31 9.66
N ASP A 218 21.78 -5.37 8.60
CA ASP A 218 21.59 -4.21 7.72
C ASP A 218 20.72 -3.14 8.37
N ILE A 219 19.67 -3.52 9.10
CA ILE A 219 18.82 -2.59 9.83
C ILE A 219 19.63 -1.80 10.87
N GLU A 220 20.60 -2.44 11.51
CA GLU A 220 21.45 -1.81 12.53
C GLU A 220 22.55 -0.91 11.92
N LYS A 221 23.03 -1.22 10.71
CA LYS A 221 24.02 -0.37 10.00
C LYS A 221 23.51 1.04 9.70
N ALA A 222 22.21 1.20 9.47
CA ALA A 222 21.64 2.51 9.11
C ALA A 222 20.26 2.73 9.73
N LYS A 223 20.14 3.85 10.44
CA LYS A 223 18.94 4.25 11.16
C LYS A 223 17.77 4.52 10.21
N TRP A 224 16.61 3.96 10.52
CA TRP A 224 15.35 4.31 9.86
C TRP A 224 14.94 5.74 10.20
N LYS A 225 14.50 6.51 9.20
CA LYS A 225 14.06 7.90 9.37
C LYS A 225 12.63 7.99 9.86
N CYS A 226 11.79 7.01 9.54
CA CYS A 226 10.40 6.98 9.99
C CYS A 226 10.29 6.85 11.51
N ARG A 227 9.79 7.89 12.18
CA ARG A 227 9.66 7.90 13.66
C ARG A 227 8.29 7.45 14.13
N ASP A 228 7.31 7.64 13.26
CA ASP A 228 5.89 7.51 13.54
C ASP A 228 5.29 6.23 12.94
N LEU A 229 6.13 5.22 12.76
CA LEU A 229 5.70 3.91 12.28
C LEU A 229 4.65 3.30 13.23
N GLU A 230 3.47 3.00 12.70
CA GLU A 230 2.31 2.47 13.40
C GLU A 230 2.09 0.97 13.11
N GLU A 231 2.34 0.56 11.87
CA GLU A 231 2.12 -0.81 11.39
C GLU A 231 3.38 -1.30 10.67
N LEU A 232 3.95 -2.43 11.14
CA LEU A 232 5.14 -3.04 10.56
C LEU A 232 4.95 -4.53 10.32
N TYR A 233 4.83 -4.93 9.05
CA TYR A 233 4.76 -6.34 8.66
C TYR A 233 5.97 -6.67 7.81
N ILE A 234 6.93 -7.39 8.38
CA ILE A 234 8.17 -7.79 7.70
C ILE A 234 8.57 -9.17 8.19
N ARG A 235 9.43 -9.85 7.45
CA ARG A 235 10.16 -11.00 8.00
C ARG A 235 11.57 -10.60 8.35
N ILE A 236 12.13 -11.26 9.36
CA ILE A 236 13.50 -11.03 9.80
C ILE A 236 14.30 -12.33 9.67
N ARG A 237 15.46 -12.24 9.02
CA ARG A 237 16.39 -13.37 8.91
C ARG A 237 16.77 -13.91 10.29
N GLY A 238 16.60 -15.22 10.46
CA GLY A 238 16.86 -15.91 11.72
C GLY A 238 15.67 -16.02 12.67
N LEU A 239 14.56 -15.31 12.41
CA LEU A 239 13.25 -15.51 13.06
C LEU A 239 12.37 -16.44 12.22
N ASN A 240 12.85 -17.65 11.95
CA ASN A 240 12.21 -18.62 11.06
C ASN A 240 11.35 -19.67 11.78
N THR A 241 11.18 -19.57 13.10
CA THR A 241 10.31 -20.47 13.88
C THR A 241 9.29 -19.68 14.68
N LYS A 242 8.16 -20.31 15.00
CA LYS A 242 7.06 -19.71 15.74
C LYS A 242 7.52 -19.26 17.14
N GLU A 243 8.39 -20.05 17.77
CA GLU A 243 8.97 -19.80 19.10
C GLU A 243 9.86 -18.56 19.11
N LYS A 244 10.73 -18.41 18.11
CA LYS A 244 11.61 -17.23 18.00
C LYS A 244 10.82 -15.96 17.74
N ILE A 245 9.83 -16.04 16.84
CA ILE A 245 8.92 -14.93 16.55
C ILE A 245 8.18 -14.51 17.82
N ASP A 246 7.61 -15.48 18.54
CA ASP A 246 6.89 -15.22 19.79
C ASP A 246 7.80 -14.63 20.87
N ARG A 247 9.02 -15.14 21.00
CA ARG A 247 9.98 -14.61 21.96
C ARG A 247 10.32 -13.14 21.65
N ALA A 248 10.55 -12.79 20.38
CA ALA A 248 10.80 -11.40 19.97
C ALA A 248 9.61 -10.49 20.29
N ILE A 249 8.38 -10.95 20.00
CA ILE A 249 7.14 -10.22 20.30
C ILE A 249 6.95 -10.03 21.81
N GLN A 250 7.16 -11.06 22.62
CA GLN A 250 7.06 -10.99 24.08
C GLN A 250 8.05 -9.98 24.66
N LEU A 251 9.31 -10.00 24.22
CA LEU A 251 10.33 -9.04 24.63
C LEU A 251 9.93 -7.60 24.27
N TRP A 252 9.39 -7.39 23.07
CA TRP A 252 8.87 -6.08 22.64
C TRP A 252 7.71 -5.61 23.53
N LYS A 253 6.69 -6.45 23.75
CA LYS A 253 5.54 -6.12 24.61
C LYS A 253 5.96 -5.81 26.05
N TYR A 254 6.87 -6.61 26.61
CA TYR A 254 7.37 -6.37 27.95
C TYR A 254 8.14 -5.03 28.05
N GLY A 255 9.00 -4.74 27.08
CA GLY A 255 9.69 -3.45 26.98
C GLY A 255 8.72 -2.27 26.90
N ARG A 256 7.61 -2.39 26.14
CA ARG A 256 6.55 -1.38 26.07
C ARG A 256 5.90 -1.11 27.44
N ILE A 257 5.60 -2.17 28.20
CA ILE A 257 5.01 -2.05 29.55
C ILE A 257 5.97 -1.28 30.47
N ILE A 258 7.26 -1.59 30.44
CA ILE A 258 8.25 -0.87 31.24
C ILE A 258 8.32 0.60 30.86
N ILE A 259 8.42 0.91 29.55
CA ILE A 259 8.47 2.30 29.07
C ILE A 259 7.23 3.08 29.54
N LYS A 260 6.03 2.48 29.45
CA LYS A 260 4.78 3.09 29.92
C LYS A 260 4.80 3.34 31.43
N LYS A 261 5.28 2.38 32.23
CA LYS A 261 5.44 2.56 33.69
C LYS A 261 6.40 3.70 34.04
N ILE A 262 7.51 3.81 33.33
CA ILE A 262 8.49 4.91 33.51
C ILE A 262 7.83 6.26 33.18
N GLN A 263 7.03 6.33 32.11
CA GLN A 263 6.33 7.56 31.71
C GLN A 263 5.26 8.00 32.72
N VAL A 264 4.53 7.07 33.32
CA VAL A 264 3.46 7.39 34.29
C VAL A 264 4.02 7.74 35.66
N ASN A 265 5.04 7.02 36.13
CA ASN A 265 5.54 7.15 37.51
C ASN A 265 6.70 8.17 37.65
N GLY A 266 7.14 8.79 36.55
CA GLY A 266 8.21 9.78 36.54
C GLY A 266 9.58 9.23 36.98
N GLU A 267 10.46 10.15 37.38
CA GLU A 267 11.87 9.86 37.68
C GLU A 267 12.08 8.87 38.85
N GLN A 268 11.14 8.79 39.80
CA GLN A 268 11.27 7.88 40.94
C GLN A 268 11.17 6.40 40.55
N ALA A 269 10.51 6.06 39.43
CA ALA A 269 10.44 4.70 38.92
C ALA A 269 11.61 4.34 37.98
N LEU A 270 12.43 5.30 37.56
CA LEU A 270 13.52 5.07 36.61
C LEU A 270 14.61 4.15 37.18
N ALA A 271 14.96 4.27 38.46
CA ALA A 271 16.00 3.44 39.07
C ALA A 271 15.65 1.95 39.03
N SER A 272 14.46 1.59 39.54
CA SER A 272 14.00 0.19 39.58
C SER A 272 13.61 -0.36 38.21
N SER A 273 13.02 0.48 37.34
CA SER A 273 12.55 0.04 36.03
C SER A 273 13.66 0.00 34.98
N SER A 274 14.70 0.84 35.09
CA SER A 274 15.86 0.77 34.19
C SER A 274 16.64 -0.53 34.39
N LEU A 275 16.74 -1.03 35.62
CA LEU A 275 17.34 -2.33 35.91
C LEU A 275 16.55 -3.46 35.22
N GLN A 276 15.23 -3.46 35.30
CA GLN A 276 14.37 -4.45 34.62
C GLN A 276 14.43 -4.35 33.09
N LEU A 277 14.48 -3.12 32.55
CA LEU A 277 14.64 -2.92 31.11
C LEU A 277 16.01 -3.40 30.64
N SER A 278 17.06 -3.14 31.42
CA SER A 278 18.42 -3.58 31.12
C SER A 278 18.58 -5.09 31.25
N SER A 279 17.85 -5.77 32.14
CA SER A 279 17.88 -7.23 32.19
C SER A 279 17.17 -7.87 31.01
N VAL A 280 16.10 -7.25 30.49
CA VAL A 280 15.33 -7.80 29.37
C VAL A 280 15.88 -7.40 28.01
N LEU A 281 16.50 -6.23 27.92
CA LEU A 281 17.13 -5.72 26.69
C LEU A 281 18.63 -5.60 26.86
N SER A 282 19.23 -6.49 27.65
CA SER A 282 20.65 -6.45 27.99
C SER A 282 21.46 -6.21 26.72
N PRO A 283 22.25 -5.13 26.64
CA PRO A 283 23.05 -4.83 25.44
C PRO A 283 23.95 -5.99 25.03
N GLY A 284 24.28 -6.89 25.96
CA GLY A 284 25.05 -8.11 25.72
C GLY A 284 24.25 -9.31 25.17
N ASP A 285 22.91 -9.27 25.21
CA ASP A 285 22.09 -10.29 24.54
C ASP A 285 22.09 -10.02 23.03
N GLY A 286 22.96 -10.74 22.33
CA GLY A 286 23.12 -10.72 20.88
C GLY A 286 22.12 -11.58 20.12
N SER A 287 21.15 -12.21 20.81
CA SER A 287 20.12 -13.02 20.15
C SER A 287 19.31 -12.18 19.16
N ILE A 288 18.84 -12.83 18.09
CA ILE A 288 18.08 -12.15 17.04
C ILE A 288 16.76 -11.59 17.58
N GLU A 289 16.13 -12.30 18.52
CA GLU A 289 14.90 -11.94 19.21
C GLU A 289 15.07 -10.64 20.00
N ALA A 290 16.14 -10.54 20.80
CA ALA A 290 16.46 -9.33 21.56
C ALA A 290 16.79 -8.15 20.66
N ARG A 291 17.56 -8.38 19.57
CA ARG A 291 17.90 -7.35 18.58
C ARG A 291 16.65 -6.78 17.90
N VAL A 292 15.75 -7.65 17.45
CA VAL A 292 14.47 -7.24 16.85
C VAL A 292 13.62 -6.47 17.86
N ALA A 293 13.44 -7.00 19.08
CA ALA A 293 12.65 -6.33 20.10
C ALA A 293 13.19 -4.92 20.43
N ARG A 294 14.51 -4.76 20.60
CA ARG A 294 15.15 -3.45 20.79
C ARG A 294 14.91 -2.50 19.61
N HIS A 295 14.93 -3.02 18.38
CA HIS A 295 14.63 -2.21 17.21
C HIS A 295 13.17 -1.74 17.21
N LEU A 296 12.21 -2.63 17.44
CA LEU A 296 10.78 -2.31 17.49
C LEU A 296 10.45 -1.26 18.57
N LEU A 297 11.12 -1.31 19.72
CA LEU A 297 10.93 -0.34 20.81
C LEU A 297 11.35 1.10 20.45
N LYS A 298 12.08 1.31 19.34
CA LYS A 298 12.41 2.66 18.84
C LYS A 298 11.19 3.40 18.30
N PHE A 299 10.14 2.70 17.88
CA PHE A 299 8.93 3.27 17.30
C PHE A 299 7.84 3.46 18.35
N LYS A 300 7.65 4.70 18.81
CA LYS A 300 6.71 5.01 19.91
C LYS A 300 5.25 4.79 19.52
N LYS A 301 4.89 4.98 18.25
CA LYS A 301 3.53 4.83 17.72
C LYS A 301 3.22 3.42 17.20
N LEU A 302 4.17 2.50 17.26
CA LEU A 302 4.00 1.14 16.75
C LEU A 302 2.95 0.40 17.57
N ARG A 303 1.81 0.12 16.93
CA ARG A 303 0.64 -0.53 17.53
C ARG A 303 0.40 -1.92 16.95
N GLU A 304 0.91 -2.20 15.75
CA GLU A 304 0.70 -3.47 15.08
C GLU A 304 1.98 -4.00 14.44
N VAL A 305 2.30 -5.26 14.73
CA VAL A 305 3.50 -5.92 14.24
C VAL A 305 3.15 -7.30 13.72
N TRP A 306 3.71 -7.65 12.57
CA TRP A 306 3.72 -9.01 12.04
C TRP A 306 5.16 -9.37 11.64
N LEU A 307 5.70 -10.44 12.24
CA LEU A 307 7.09 -10.87 12.02
C LEU A 307 7.22 -12.17 11.20
N GLY A 308 6.16 -12.58 10.48
CA GLY A 308 6.15 -13.81 9.71
C GLY A 308 5.15 -14.88 10.15
N TRP A 309 4.36 -14.67 11.21
CA TRP A 309 3.43 -15.69 11.69
C TRP A 309 2.07 -15.12 12.09
N ARG A 310 1.99 -14.37 13.18
CA ARG A 310 0.75 -13.78 13.69
C ARG A 310 0.84 -12.26 13.80
N ILE A 311 -0.31 -11.61 13.66
CA ILE A 311 -0.46 -10.19 13.90
C ILE A 311 -0.55 -9.99 15.42
N GLU A 312 0.35 -9.18 15.96
CA GLU A 312 0.30 -8.73 17.34
C GLU A 312 -0.12 -7.26 17.40
N LYS A 313 -1.14 -6.98 18.22
CA LYS A 313 -1.64 -5.63 18.48
C LYS A 313 -1.35 -5.24 19.92
N VAL A 314 -0.85 -4.02 20.12
CA VAL A 314 -0.64 -3.43 21.45
C VAL A 314 -1.69 -2.33 21.64
N ALA A 315 -2.46 -2.46 22.72
CA ALA A 315 -3.44 -1.48 23.18
C ALA A 315 -2.80 -0.26 23.86
#